data_AF-F7LPN9-F1
#
_entry.id   AF-F7LPN9-F1
#
_cell.length_a   1.000
_cell.length_b   1.000
_cell.length_c   1.000
_cell.angle_alpha   90.00
_cell.angle_beta   90.00
_cell.angle_gamma   90.00
#
_symmetry.space_group_name_H-M   'P 1'
#
loop_
_entity.id
_entity.type
_entity.pdbx_description
1 polymer ?
#
loop_
_entity_poly.entity_id
_entity_poly.type
_entity_poly.pdbx_seq_one_letter_code
_entity_poly.pdbx_strand_id
1 'polypeptide(L)'
;MEIKDRIKIIMEKENMASGAFAESIGIQQSTLSHILNGRNNPSLDVIMKVHQKYNYVKLEWLLYGQGNISEESIQSASDFQPSLFAENAIIPPNGTVTPENRREMPLESPQNTPKEIVKQEIRYIEKPSRKITEIRIFFDDNTYETFRGEK
;
A
#
# COMPACT_ATOMS: atom_id res chain seq x y z
N MET A 1 -19.07 -13.13 2.60
CA MET A 1 -17.61 -13.02 2.68
C MET A 1 -17.30 -11.67 3.29
N GLU A 2 -16.59 -11.65 4.42
CA GLU A 2 -16.25 -10.41 5.10
C GLU A 2 -14.99 -9.78 4.50
N ILE A 3 -14.73 -8.50 4.79
CA ILE A 3 -13.54 -7.80 4.29
C ILE A 3 -12.23 -8.44 4.78
N LYS A 4 -12.24 -8.99 6.00
CA LYS A 4 -11.09 -9.74 6.55
C LYS A 4 -10.77 -10.98 5.72
N ASP A 5 -11.78 -11.66 5.17
CA ASP A 5 -11.59 -12.85 4.36
C ASP A 5 -11.01 -12.48 2.99
N ARG A 6 -11.45 -11.35 2.43
CA ARG A 6 -10.88 -10.80 1.19
C ARG A 6 -9.43 -10.38 1.35
N ILE A 7 -9.07 -9.78 2.48
CA ILE A 7 -7.67 -9.47 2.80
C ILE A 7 -6.83 -10.76 2.86
N LYS A 8 -7.35 -11.85 3.45
CA LYS A 8 -6.66 -13.15 3.46
C LYS A 8 -6.44 -13.71 2.06
N ILE A 9 -7.43 -13.60 1.17
CA ILE A 9 -7.29 -14.04 -0.23
C ILE A 9 -6.16 -13.30 -0.94
N ILE A 10 -6.05 -11.98 -0.71
CA ILE A 10 -4.94 -11.19 -1.27
C ILE A 10 -3.61 -11.68 -0.68
N MET A 11 -3.53 -11.90 0.64
CA MET A 11 -2.32 -12.44 1.29
C MET A 11 -1.90 -13.81 0.74
N GLU A 12 -2.86 -14.70 0.50
CA GLU A 12 -2.63 -16.02 -0.08
C GLU A 12 -2.15 -15.92 -1.53
N LYS A 13 -2.76 -15.04 -2.34
CA LYS A 13 -2.34 -14.79 -3.72
C LYS A 13 -0.92 -14.25 -3.81
N GLU A 14 -0.52 -13.40 -2.87
CA GLU A 14 0.84 -12.87 -2.77
C GLU A 14 1.83 -13.84 -2.09
N ASN A 15 1.33 -14.96 -1.54
CA ASN A 15 2.09 -15.94 -0.77
C ASN A 15 2.88 -15.29 0.40
N MET A 16 2.26 -14.33 1.08
CA MET A 16 2.89 -13.55 2.15
C MET A 16 2.35 -13.91 3.53
N ALA A 17 3.25 -14.01 4.52
CA ALA A 17 2.87 -14.06 5.92
C ALA A 17 2.28 -12.71 6.38
N SER A 18 1.47 -12.73 7.45
CA SER A 18 0.79 -11.53 7.97
C SER A 18 1.74 -10.36 8.31
N GLY A 19 2.91 -10.65 8.88
CA GLY A 19 3.92 -9.63 9.15
C GLY A 19 4.42 -8.93 7.88
N ALA A 20 4.82 -9.72 6.88
CA ALA A 20 5.31 -9.20 5.60
C ALA A 20 4.23 -8.43 4.84
N PHE A 21 2.97 -8.88 4.89
CA PHE A 21 1.85 -8.16 4.29
C PHE A 21 1.58 -6.81 4.98
N ALA A 22 1.65 -6.76 6.32
CA ALA A 22 1.48 -5.51 7.05
C ALA A 22 2.57 -4.49 6.69
N GLU A 23 3.81 -4.95 6.59
CA GLU A 23 4.95 -4.14 6.16
C GLU A 23 4.80 -3.66 4.71
N SER A 24 4.33 -4.52 3.79
CA SER A 24 4.20 -4.19 2.37
C SER A 24 3.24 -3.02 2.10
N ILE A 25 2.17 -2.92 2.90
CA ILE A 25 1.17 -1.84 2.85
C ILE A 25 1.46 -0.70 3.84
N GLY A 26 2.53 -0.80 4.64
CA GLY A 26 2.94 0.26 5.57
C GLY A 26 2.01 0.43 6.78
N ILE A 27 1.57 -0.68 7.38
CA ILE A 27 0.81 -0.68 8.64
C ILE A 27 1.50 -1.54 9.71
N GLN A 28 1.16 -1.32 10.97
CA GLN A 28 1.65 -2.18 12.06
C GLN A 28 1.05 -3.59 11.97
N GLN A 29 1.86 -4.61 12.23
CA GLN A 29 1.43 -6.02 12.25
C GLN A 29 0.29 -6.26 13.25
N SER A 30 0.29 -5.57 14.40
CA SER A 30 -0.79 -5.61 15.39
C SER A 30 -2.12 -5.17 14.80
N THR A 31 -2.14 -4.08 14.03
CA THR A 31 -3.32 -3.56 13.33
C THR A 31 -3.89 -4.61 12.38
N LEU A 32 -3.05 -5.21 11.53
CA LEU A 32 -3.48 -6.26 10.62
C LEU A 32 -4.02 -7.49 11.39
N SER A 33 -3.34 -7.90 12.46
CA SER A 33 -3.76 -9.05 13.28
C SER A 33 -5.15 -8.83 13.90
N HIS A 34 -5.43 -7.63 14.42
CA HIS A 34 -6.75 -7.30 14.97
C HIS A 34 -7.86 -7.34 13.91
N ILE A 35 -7.56 -6.93 12.68
CA ILE A 35 -8.49 -7.01 11.54
C ILE A 35 -8.76 -8.46 11.15
N LEU A 36 -7.70 -9.26 11.00
CA LEU A 36 -7.81 -10.67 10.58
C LEU A 36 -8.56 -11.53 11.61
N ASN A 37 -8.41 -11.19 12.90
CA ASN A 37 -9.13 -11.84 14.00
C ASN A 37 -10.58 -11.33 14.17
N GLY A 38 -11.00 -10.33 13.38
CA GLY A 38 -12.37 -9.81 13.40
C GLY A 38 -12.72 -9.01 14.66
N ARG A 39 -11.72 -8.57 15.44
CA ARG A 39 -11.95 -7.66 16.57
C ARG A 39 -12.23 -6.24 16.10
N ASN A 40 -11.64 -5.84 14.97
CA ASN A 40 -11.78 -4.51 14.37
C ASN A 40 -12.11 -4.60 12.89
N ASN A 41 -12.87 -3.63 12.38
CA ASN A 41 -12.98 -3.38 10.94
C ASN A 41 -11.74 -2.63 10.44
N PRO A 42 -11.27 -2.90 9.21
CA PRO A 42 -10.19 -2.12 8.61
C PRO A 42 -10.62 -0.65 8.44
N SER A 43 -9.74 0.28 8.77
CA SER A 43 -9.99 1.70 8.52
C SER A 43 -9.89 2.00 7.02
N LEU A 44 -10.46 3.14 6.60
CA LEU A 44 -10.36 3.59 5.21
C LEU A 44 -8.91 3.68 4.73
N ASP A 45 -8.00 4.18 5.58
CA ASP A 45 -6.56 4.25 5.29
C ASP A 45 -5.97 2.87 4.96
N VAL A 46 -6.30 1.84 5.74
CA VAL A 46 -5.85 0.46 5.47
C VAL A 46 -6.37 -0.03 4.12
N ILE A 47 -7.65 0.22 3.83
CA ILE A 47 -8.27 -0.21 2.56
C ILE A 47 -7.61 0.50 1.37
N MET A 48 -7.35 1.81 1.49
CA MET A 48 -6.68 2.58 0.44
C MET A 48 -5.25 2.11 0.23
N LYS A 49 -4.50 1.84 1.31
CA LYS A 49 -3.13 1.31 1.21
C LYS A 49 -3.09 -0.05 0.53
N VAL A 50 -4.04 -0.94 0.83
CA VAL A 50 -4.16 -2.23 0.15
C VAL A 50 -4.42 -2.04 -1.35
N HIS A 51 -5.39 -1.20 -1.72
CA HIS A 51 -5.71 -0.95 -3.13
C HIS A 51 -4.56 -0.27 -3.90
N GLN A 52 -3.86 0.68 -3.26
CA GLN A 52 -2.69 1.36 -3.84
C GLN A 52 -1.52 0.39 -4.04
N LYS A 53 -1.30 -0.52 -3.10
CA LYS A 53 -0.22 -1.51 -3.18
C LYS A 53 -0.51 -2.60 -4.21
N TYR A 54 -1.75 -3.08 -4.22
CA TYR A 54 -2.22 -4.17 -5.06
C TYR A 54 -3.22 -3.61 -6.09
N ASN A 55 -2.71 -2.93 -7.10
CA ASN A 55 -3.50 -2.22 -8.12
C ASN A 55 -4.43 -3.14 -8.92
N TYR A 56 -4.15 -4.44 -8.98
CA TYR A 56 -5.03 -5.42 -9.59
C TYR A 56 -6.31 -5.66 -8.79
N VAL A 57 -6.33 -5.33 -7.49
CA VAL A 57 -7.49 -5.54 -6.61
C VAL A 57 -8.52 -4.45 -6.84
N LYS A 58 -9.70 -4.85 -7.34
CA LYS A 58 -10.84 -3.93 -7.48
C LYS A 58 -11.32 -3.43 -6.11
N LEU A 59 -11.51 -2.12 -6.01
CA LEU A 59 -11.99 -1.51 -4.78
C LEU A 59 -13.42 -1.94 -4.46
N GLU A 60 -14.29 -2.09 -5.46
CA GLU A 60 -15.66 -2.58 -5.22
C GLU A 60 -15.66 -4.02 -4.69
N TRP A 61 -14.76 -4.86 -5.20
CA TRP A 61 -14.59 -6.22 -4.69
C TRP A 61 -14.10 -6.20 -3.25
N LEU A 62 -13.09 -5.40 -2.94
CA LEU A 62 -12.55 -5.30 -1.58
C LEU A 62 -13.57 -4.78 -0.56
N LEU A 63 -14.39 -3.79 -0.94
CA LEU A 63 -15.38 -3.18 -0.06
C LEU A 63 -16.66 -4.01 0.05
N TYR A 64 -17.27 -4.34 -1.08
CA TYR A 64 -18.61 -4.94 -1.14
C TYR A 64 -18.59 -6.44 -1.38
N GLY A 65 -17.44 -7.02 -1.74
CA GLY A 65 -17.34 -8.43 -2.10
C GLY A 65 -18.02 -8.78 -3.42
N GLN A 66 -18.25 -7.80 -4.28
CA GLN A 66 -18.94 -7.98 -5.56
C GLN A 66 -17.92 -8.02 -6.72
N GLY A 67 -18.18 -8.87 -7.71
CA GLY A 67 -17.34 -9.00 -8.91
C GLY A 67 -16.10 -9.88 -8.72
N ASN A 68 -15.14 -9.72 -9.63
CA ASN A 68 -13.87 -10.46 -9.61
C ASN A 68 -12.77 -9.63 -8.93
N ILE A 69 -11.79 -10.34 -8.34
CA ILE A 69 -10.65 -9.70 -7.65
C ILE A 69 -9.78 -8.88 -8.60
N SER A 70 -9.59 -9.32 -9.85
CA SER A 70 -8.73 -8.70 -10.86
C SER A 70 -9.42 -8.48 -12.19
N GLU A 71 -8.90 -7.52 -12.97
CA GLU A 71 -9.28 -7.27 -14.37
C GLU A 71 -8.66 -8.26 -15.36
N GLU A 72 -7.78 -9.13 -14.89
CA GLU A 72 -7.40 -10.31 -15.66
C GLU A 72 -8.62 -11.22 -15.72
N SER A 73 -9.42 -11.01 -16.77
CA SER A 73 -10.15 -12.05 -17.43
C SER A 73 -9.30 -13.30 -17.40
N ILE A 74 -9.85 -14.39 -16.87
CA ILE A 74 -9.39 -15.72 -17.23
C ILE A 74 -9.46 -15.78 -18.75
N GLN A 75 -8.35 -15.46 -19.42
CA GLN A 75 -8.07 -15.96 -20.75
C GLN A 75 -7.65 -17.41 -20.56
N SER A 76 -8.63 -18.25 -20.27
CA SER A 76 -8.67 -19.56 -20.88
C SER A 76 -8.92 -19.33 -22.37
N ALA A 77 -7.91 -18.80 -23.06
CA ALA A 77 -7.88 -18.72 -24.50
C ALA A 77 -7.42 -20.10 -24.99
N SER A 78 -8.41 -20.95 -25.21
CA SER A 78 -8.35 -21.92 -26.29
C SER A 78 -7.88 -21.22 -27.57
N ASP A 79 -6.84 -21.77 -28.16
CA ASP A 79 -6.55 -21.84 -29.59
C ASP A 79 -6.36 -20.53 -30.39
N PHE A 80 -5.10 -20.36 -30.80
CA PHE A 80 -4.63 -19.82 -32.08
C PHE A 80 -5.63 -19.04 -32.94
N GLN A 81 -5.40 -17.73 -33.08
CA GLN A 81 -5.58 -17.04 -34.35
C GLN A 81 -4.36 -16.10 -34.61
N PRO A 82 -3.75 -16.16 -35.80
CA PRO A 82 -2.60 -15.33 -36.16
C PRO A 82 -2.99 -13.86 -36.29
N SER A 83 -2.05 -12.98 -35.94
CA SER A 83 -2.13 -11.53 -36.14
C SER A 83 -2.50 -11.19 -37.58
N LEU A 84 -3.60 -10.46 -37.77
CA LEU A 84 -4.05 -9.93 -39.06
C LEU A 84 -3.12 -8.82 -39.64
N PHE A 85 -2.05 -8.49 -38.93
CA PHE A 85 -1.04 -7.51 -39.33
C PHE A 85 0.33 -8.16 -39.60
N ALA A 86 0.44 -9.48 -39.53
CA ALA A 86 1.68 -10.21 -39.73
C ALA A 86 1.87 -10.66 -41.18
N GLU A 87 1.84 -9.74 -42.15
CA GLU A 87 2.51 -9.95 -43.44
C GLU A 87 2.58 -8.62 -44.19
N ASN A 88 3.78 -8.03 -44.27
CA ASN A 88 4.28 -7.23 -45.41
C ASN A 88 5.71 -6.78 -45.07
N ALA A 89 6.65 -7.68 -45.24
CA ALA A 89 8.03 -7.28 -45.51
C ALA A 89 8.18 -7.05 -47.02
N ILE A 90 9.11 -6.17 -47.38
CA ILE A 90 9.68 -5.87 -48.71
C ILE A 90 9.16 -4.56 -49.36
N ILE A 91 9.81 -3.44 -49.00
CA ILE A 91 10.25 -2.46 -50.01
C ILE A 91 11.75 -2.17 -49.72
N PRO A 92 12.64 -2.24 -50.74
CA PRO A 92 14.10 -2.14 -50.60
C PRO A 92 14.63 -0.70 -50.36
N PRO A 93 15.92 -0.56 -50.00
CA PRO A 93 16.48 0.63 -49.37
C PRO A 93 17.01 1.63 -50.39
N ASN A 94 16.68 2.92 -50.25
CA ASN A 94 17.53 3.99 -50.77
C ASN A 94 17.18 5.35 -50.15
N GLY A 95 18.22 6.08 -49.74
CA GLY A 95 18.16 7.54 -49.53
C GLY A 95 18.54 7.99 -48.12
N THR A 96 19.83 8.18 -47.90
CA THR A 96 20.37 9.02 -46.83
C THR A 96 19.89 10.47 -46.97
N VAL A 97 19.23 11.01 -45.95
CA VAL A 97 19.18 12.46 -45.68
C VAL A 97 19.10 12.68 -44.17
N THR A 98 20.21 13.22 -43.66
CA THR A 98 20.45 14.02 -42.44
C THR A 98 19.28 14.30 -41.46
N PRO A 99 19.49 14.15 -40.13
CA PRO A 99 18.52 14.61 -39.14
C PRO A 99 18.72 16.12 -38.91
N GLU A 100 18.12 16.96 -39.75
CA GLU A 100 18.10 18.41 -39.56
C GLU A 100 16.69 18.86 -39.19
N ASN A 101 16.30 18.62 -37.93
CA ASN A 101 15.40 19.47 -37.14
C ASN A 101 15.17 18.88 -35.74
N ARG A 102 16.24 18.83 -34.92
CA ARG A 102 16.05 18.93 -33.48
C ARG A 102 15.91 20.41 -33.17
N ARG A 103 14.68 20.90 -33.02
CA ARG A 103 14.47 22.19 -32.36
C ARG A 103 14.90 22.00 -30.91
N GLU A 104 16.13 22.39 -30.60
CA GLU A 104 16.59 22.50 -29.23
C GLU A 104 15.83 23.66 -28.59
N MET A 105 14.85 23.33 -27.75
CA MET A 105 14.36 24.30 -26.78
C MET A 105 15.52 24.59 -25.82
N PRO A 106 15.86 25.85 -25.53
CA PRO A 106 16.79 26.16 -24.46
C PRO A 106 16.21 25.57 -23.17
N LEU A 107 16.93 24.63 -22.57
CA LEU A 107 16.67 24.26 -21.17
C LEU A 107 17.02 25.51 -20.37
N GLU A 108 16.02 26.21 -19.84
CA GLU A 108 16.27 27.16 -18.77
C GLU A 108 16.92 26.38 -17.63
N SER A 109 18.15 26.75 -17.29
CA SER A 109 18.80 26.26 -16.09
C SER A 109 17.88 26.54 -14.91
N PRO A 110 17.56 25.55 -14.05
CA PRO A 110 16.81 25.83 -12.84
C PRO A 110 17.61 26.86 -12.04
N GLN A 111 17.07 28.07 -11.90
CA GLN A 111 17.58 29.04 -10.95
C GLN A 111 17.42 28.41 -9.57
N ASN A 112 18.52 27.82 -9.10
CA ASN A 112 18.63 27.27 -7.78
C ASN A 112 18.75 28.46 -6.82
N THR A 113 17.61 29.12 -6.55
CA THR A 113 17.52 30.05 -5.44
C THR A 113 17.76 29.21 -4.18
N PRO A 114 18.75 29.55 -3.33
CA PRO A 114 18.93 28.85 -2.07
C PRO A 114 17.62 28.96 -1.29
N LYS A 115 16.88 27.86 -1.16
CA LYS A 115 15.78 27.80 -0.20
C LYS A 115 16.40 28.06 1.16
N GLU A 116 15.96 29.16 1.76
CA GLU A 116 16.30 29.52 3.12
C GLU A 116 16.09 28.28 4.00
N ILE A 117 17.17 27.81 4.62
CA ILE A 117 17.10 26.68 5.53
C ILE A 117 16.24 27.15 6.70
N VAL A 118 14.97 26.73 6.69
CA VAL A 118 14.09 26.86 7.86
C VAL A 118 14.74 26.02 8.95
N LYS A 119 15.52 26.68 9.81
CA LYS A 119 16.03 26.08 11.04
C LYS A 119 14.83 25.80 11.92
N GLN A 120 14.31 24.59 11.83
CA GLN A 120 13.35 24.10 12.80
C GLN A 120 14.11 23.94 14.11
N GLU A 121 14.00 24.94 14.97
CA GLU A 121 14.42 24.82 16.36
C GLU A 121 13.58 23.71 16.98
N ILE A 122 14.19 22.54 17.18
CA ILE A 122 13.58 21.45 17.92
C ILE A 122 13.46 21.94 19.35
N ARG A 123 12.32 22.54 19.70
CA ARG A 123 11.97 22.79 21.09
C ARG A 123 11.82 21.43 21.76
N TYR A 124 12.84 21.04 22.50
CA TYR A 124 12.79 19.89 23.38
C TYR A 124 11.82 20.23 24.52
N ILE A 125 10.55 19.86 24.36
CA ILE A 125 9.60 19.87 25.46
C ILE A 125 9.96 18.64 26.30
N GLU A 126 10.73 18.85 27.36
CA GLU A 126 10.94 17.85 28.39
C GLU A 126 9.59 17.39 28.91
N LYS A 127 9.14 16.21 28.46
CA LYS A 127 7.95 15.60 29.03
C LYS A 127 8.30 15.23 30.47
N PRO A 128 7.52 15.70 31.47
CA PRO A 128 7.79 15.37 32.86
C PRO A 128 7.79 13.85 33.04
N SER A 129 8.64 13.36 33.94
CA SER A 129 8.74 11.94 34.24
C SER A 129 7.38 11.38 34.67
N ARG A 130 6.93 10.31 34.02
CA ARG A 130 5.64 9.69 34.31
C ARG A 130 5.74 8.99 35.67
N LYS A 131 4.80 9.30 36.57
CA LYS A 131 4.63 8.58 37.83
C LYS A 131 3.45 7.63 37.68
N ILE A 132 3.62 6.41 38.15
CA ILE A 132 2.51 5.44 38.23
C ILE A 132 1.57 5.91 39.34
N THR A 133 0.32 6.18 38.99
CA THR A 133 -0.71 6.62 39.94
C THR A 133 -1.51 5.46 40.51
N GLU A 134 -1.83 4.46 39.69
CA GLU A 134 -2.63 3.31 40.06
C GLU A 134 -2.25 2.10 39.19
N ILE A 135 -2.11 0.92 39.79
CA ILE A 135 -2.00 -0.37 39.11
C ILE A 135 -3.20 -1.21 39.54
N ARG A 136 -3.92 -1.80 38.59
CA ARG A 136 -5.01 -2.76 38.87
C ARG A 136 -4.67 -4.13 38.31
N ILE A 137 -4.62 -5.13 39.18
CA ILE A 137 -4.35 -6.54 38.84
C ILE A 137 -5.70 -7.26 38.84
N PHE A 138 -6.04 -7.93 37.74
CA PHE A 138 -7.27 -8.72 37.62
C PHE A 138 -6.94 -10.21 37.72
N PHE A 139 -7.74 -10.95 38.48
CA PHE A 139 -7.62 -12.39 38.65
C PHE A 139 -8.62 -13.13 37.74
N ASP A 140 -8.46 -14.44 37.64
CA ASP A 140 -9.30 -15.34 36.82
C ASP A 140 -10.71 -15.57 37.41
N ASP A 141 -10.90 -15.25 38.68
CA ASP A 141 -12.18 -15.27 39.40
C ASP A 141 -12.98 -13.95 39.28
N ASN A 142 -12.60 -13.09 38.34
CA ASN A 142 -13.16 -11.74 38.13
C ASN A 142 -12.94 -10.75 39.30
N THR A 143 -12.07 -11.07 40.27
CA THR A 143 -11.66 -10.11 41.30
C THR A 143 -10.51 -9.22 40.84
N TYR A 144 -10.22 -8.15 41.59
CA TYR A 144 -9.09 -7.28 41.32
C TYR A 144 -8.45 -6.71 42.59
N GLU A 145 -7.13 -6.49 42.52
CA GLU A 145 -6.37 -5.73 43.51
C GLU A 145 -5.90 -4.40 42.93
N THR A 146 -5.95 -3.34 43.74
CA THR A 146 -5.55 -1.98 43.33
C THR A 146 -4.40 -1.49 44.18
N PHE A 147 -3.27 -1.17 43.54
CA PHE A 147 -2.10 -0.59 44.17
C PHE A 147 -2.01 0.88 43.80
N ARG A 148 -2.04 1.75 44.81
CA ARG A 148 -1.80 3.18 44.66
C ARG A 148 -0.42 3.46 45.21
N GLY A 149 0.39 4.22 44.48
CA GLY A 149 1.65 4.71 45.02
C GLY A 149 1.34 5.62 46.21
N GLU A 150 1.79 5.25 47.41
CA GLU A 150 1.76 6.16 48.55
C GLU A 150 2.58 7.42 48.23
N LYS A 151 2.09 8.55 48.72
CA LYS A 151 2.53 9.91 48.34
C LYS A 151 3.97 10.22 48.72
#